data_AF-A0A965RF26-F1
#
_entry.id   AF-A0A965RF26-F1
#
_cell.length_a   1.000
_cell.length_b   1.000
_cell.length_c   1.000
_cell.angle_alpha   90.00
_cell.angle_beta   90.00
_cell.angle_gamma   90.00
#
_symmetry.space_group_name_H-M   'P 1'
#
loop_
_entity.id
_entity.type
_entity.pdbx_description
1 polymer ?
#
loop_
_entity_poly.entity_id
_entity_poly.type
_entity_poly.pdbx_seq_one_letter_code
_entity_poly.pdbx_strand_id
1 'polypeptide(L)'
;MNAVVAELPLFAQPESATPRIREIPYNYTSFSDREIVIRLLGAECWDLLDELRGERRTGRSARMLYEVLGDIWAVQRNPYLEDDLLDNPRRRRLLIDALEHRLSEIDKRRESGGSSL
;
A
#
# COMPACT_ATOMS: atom_id res chain seq x y z
N MET A 1 41.66 18.57 38.43
CA MET A 1 40.70 17.43 38.49
C MET A 1 39.82 17.54 37.26
N ASN A 2 40.16 16.84 36.17
CA ASN A 2 39.38 16.84 34.94
C ASN A 2 38.40 15.67 35.01
N ALA A 3 37.11 15.98 35.09
CA ALA A 3 36.07 14.98 34.95
C ALA A 3 35.99 14.58 33.46
N VAL A 4 36.41 13.34 33.17
CA VAL A 4 36.22 12.72 31.86
C VAL A 4 34.72 12.48 31.69
N VAL A 5 34.08 13.27 30.85
CA VAL A 5 32.70 13.02 30.41
C VAL A 5 32.77 11.82 29.48
N ALA A 6 32.32 10.66 29.97
CA ALA A 6 32.12 9.49 29.13
C ALA A 6 30.98 9.81 28.15
N GLU A 7 31.32 9.99 26.87
CA GLU A 7 30.34 10.06 25.79
C GLU A 7 29.61 8.73 25.71
N LEU A 8 28.43 8.65 26.32
CA LEU A 8 27.44 7.64 25.97
C LEU A 8 26.93 8.00 24.57
N PRO A 9 27.00 7.10 23.57
CA PRO A 9 26.45 7.39 22.26
C PRO A 9 24.94 7.52 22.40
N LEU A 10 24.45 8.76 22.43
CA LEU A 10 23.03 9.11 22.62
C LEU A 10 22.13 8.58 21.49
N PHE A 11 22.73 8.14 20.39
CA PHE A 11 22.02 7.62 19.23
C PHE A 11 22.81 6.47 18.61
N ALA A 12 22.76 5.29 19.24
CA ALA A 12 22.90 4.08 18.45
C ALA A 12 21.73 4.10 17.44
N GLN A 13 22.04 4.37 16.17
CA GLN A 13 21.07 4.15 15.09
C GLN A 13 20.60 2.70 15.23
N PRO A 14 19.29 2.41 15.20
CA PRO A 14 18.85 1.02 15.25
C PRO A 14 19.48 0.28 14.09
N GLU A 15 20.49 -0.54 14.38
CA GLU A 15 21.00 -1.53 13.44
C GLU A 15 19.84 -2.43 13.06
N SER A 16 19.74 -2.71 11.76
CA SER A 16 18.87 -3.70 11.13
C SER A 16 17.37 -3.37 11.04
N ALA A 17 17.04 -2.51 10.08
CA ALA A 17 15.97 -2.87 9.15
C ALA A 17 16.49 -2.60 7.74
N THR A 18 16.91 -3.65 7.04
CA THR A 18 16.84 -3.62 5.57
C THR A 18 15.47 -3.03 5.21
N PRO A 19 15.39 -1.97 4.38
CA PRO A 19 14.10 -1.39 4.05
C PRO A 19 13.27 -2.49 3.40
N ARG A 20 12.32 -3.05 4.16
CA ARG A 20 11.36 -4.02 3.64
C ARG A 20 10.63 -3.29 2.52
N ILE A 21 10.86 -3.69 1.29
CA ILE A 21 10.19 -3.12 0.12
C ILE A 21 8.70 -3.35 0.35
N ARG A 22 7.96 -2.28 0.61
CA ARG A 22 6.50 -2.30 0.76
C ARG A 22 5.87 -2.27 -0.62
N GLU A 23 4.85 -3.07 -0.81
CA GLU A 23 4.06 -3.10 -2.04
C GLU A 23 2.87 -2.16 -1.95
N ILE A 24 2.28 -2.01 -0.76
CA ILE A 24 1.20 -1.06 -0.48
C ILE A 24 1.79 0.32 -0.19
N PRO A 25 1.53 1.34 -1.01
CA PRO A 25 1.95 2.71 -0.74
C PRO A 25 1.29 3.27 0.52
N TYR A 26 1.93 4.30 1.10
CA TYR A 26 1.42 5.00 2.30
C TYR A 26 1.22 4.12 3.53
N ASN A 27 1.77 2.90 3.55
CA ASN A 27 1.80 2.06 4.73
C ASN A 27 2.94 2.48 5.68
N TYR A 28 2.62 3.39 6.59
CA TYR A 28 3.52 3.82 7.68
C TYR A 28 3.24 3.11 9.01
N THR A 29 2.46 2.03 8.98
CA THR A 29 2.03 1.31 10.19
C THR A 29 2.88 0.05 10.43
N SER A 30 2.72 -0.54 11.61
CA SER A 30 3.29 -1.86 11.92
C SER A 30 2.62 -3.00 11.15
N PHE A 31 1.47 -2.77 10.51
CA PHE A 31 0.80 -3.78 9.70
C PHE A 31 1.62 -4.15 8.46
N SER A 32 1.71 -5.44 8.22
CA SER A 32 2.18 -6.01 6.96
C SER A 32 1.19 -5.77 5.84
N ASP A 33 1.67 -5.84 4.60
CA ASP A 33 0.82 -5.66 3.42
C ASP A 33 -0.26 -6.74 3.36
N ARG A 34 0.07 -7.96 3.80
CA ARG A 34 -0.89 -9.05 4.03
C ARG A 34 -1.99 -8.66 5.01
N GLU A 35 -1.65 -8.13 6.18
CA GLU A 35 -2.65 -7.72 7.18
C GLU A 35 -3.57 -6.62 6.66
N ILE A 36 -3.04 -5.67 5.90
CA ILE A 36 -3.85 -4.62 5.26
C ILE A 36 -4.81 -5.23 4.24
N VAL A 37 -4.32 -6.10 3.34
CA VAL A 37 -5.18 -6.76 2.34
C VAL A 37 -6.29 -7.56 3.02
N ILE A 38 -5.96 -8.36 4.04
CA ILE A 38 -6.95 -9.16 4.76
C ILE A 38 -7.98 -8.26 5.45
N ARG A 39 -7.56 -7.12 6.00
CA ARG A 39 -8.47 -6.19 6.67
C ARG A 39 -9.40 -5.45 5.70
N LEU A 40 -8.91 -5.15 4.48
CA LEU A 40 -9.68 -4.45 3.46
C LEU A 40 -10.58 -5.37 2.65
N LEU A 41 -10.11 -6.55 2.27
CA LEU A 41 -10.75 -7.45 1.30
C LEU A 41 -11.10 -8.83 1.85
N GLY A 42 -10.58 -9.21 3.02
CA GLY A 42 -10.73 -10.55 3.58
C GLY A 42 -9.58 -11.51 3.25
N ALA A 43 -9.56 -12.65 3.94
CA ALA A 43 -8.49 -13.65 3.81
C ALA A 43 -8.50 -14.34 2.43
N GLU A 44 -9.67 -14.65 1.89
CA GLU A 44 -9.81 -15.32 0.59
C GLU A 44 -9.20 -14.50 -0.55
N CYS A 45 -9.34 -13.17 -0.50
CA CYS A 45 -8.73 -12.29 -1.48
C CYS A 45 -7.20 -12.25 -1.38
N TRP A 46 -6.64 -12.40 -0.17
CA TRP A 46 -5.18 -12.52 -0.03
C TRP A 46 -4.68 -13.79 -0.69
N ASP A 47 -5.34 -14.93 -0.47
CA ASP A 47 -4.92 -16.21 -1.03
C ASP A 47 -4.98 -16.18 -2.57
N LEU A 48 -6.04 -15.60 -3.14
CA LEU A 48 -6.14 -15.38 -4.59
C LEU A 48 -5.02 -14.47 -5.12
N LEU A 49 -4.64 -13.43 -4.39
CA LEU A 49 -3.56 -12.54 -4.79
C LEU A 49 -2.19 -13.21 -4.74
N ASP A 50 -1.99 -14.11 -3.77
CA ASP A 50 -0.75 -14.87 -3.62
C ASP A 50 -0.60 -15.93 -4.72
N GLU A 51 -1.69 -16.64 -5.06
CA GLU A 51 -1.73 -17.57 -6.20
C GLU A 51 -1.42 -16.85 -7.52
N LEU A 52 -2.10 -15.72 -7.79
CA LEU A 52 -1.84 -14.89 -8.98
C LEU A 52 -0.43 -14.29 -9.02
N ARG A 53 0.24 -14.15 -7.87
CA ARG A 53 1.63 -13.69 -7.78
C ARG A 53 2.58 -14.82 -8.20
N GLY A 54 2.29 -16.06 -7.80
CA GLY A 54 3.05 -17.25 -8.18
C GLY A 54 3.06 -17.53 -9.68
N GLU A 55 1.98 -17.16 -10.38
CA GLU A 55 1.81 -17.44 -11.82
C GLU A 55 2.45 -16.39 -12.76
N ARG A 56 2.83 -15.19 -12.29
CA ARG A 56 3.06 -14.03 -13.17
C ARG A 56 4.53 -13.69 -13.47
N ARG A 57 4.77 -13.28 -14.73
CA ARG A 57 6.08 -12.83 -15.27
C ARG A 57 6.53 -11.40 -14.93
N THR A 58 5.62 -10.42 -14.73
CA THR A 58 6.00 -8.98 -14.65
C THR A 58 5.47 -8.19 -13.44
N GLY A 59 4.49 -8.72 -12.67
CA GLY A 59 4.00 -8.11 -11.42
C GLY A 59 3.31 -6.73 -11.53
N ARG A 60 3.22 -6.13 -12.72
CA ARG A 60 2.77 -4.72 -12.89
C ARG A 60 1.32 -4.50 -12.47
N SER A 61 0.40 -5.39 -12.83
CA SER A 61 -1.03 -5.28 -12.48
C SER A 61 -1.26 -5.45 -10.98
N ALA A 62 -0.46 -6.29 -10.32
CA ALA A 62 -0.50 -6.44 -8.86
C ALA A 62 -0.04 -5.18 -8.16
N ARG A 63 1.04 -4.53 -8.65
CA ARG A 63 1.49 -3.23 -8.14
C ARG A 63 0.41 -2.15 -8.24
N MET A 64 -0.28 -2.07 -9.38
CA MET A 64 -1.39 -1.12 -9.56
C MET A 64 -2.54 -1.40 -8.57
N LEU A 65 -2.85 -2.67 -8.30
CA LEU A 65 -3.86 -3.02 -7.30
C LEU A 65 -3.41 -2.59 -5.89
N TYR A 66 -2.15 -2.79 -5.54
CA TYR A 66 -1.64 -2.31 -4.25
C TYR A 66 -1.64 -0.79 -4.11
N GLU A 67 -1.48 -0.04 -5.21
CA GLU A 67 -1.66 1.41 -5.22
C GLU A 67 -3.11 1.80 -4.88
N VAL A 68 -4.11 1.12 -5.46
CA VAL A 68 -5.53 1.32 -5.12
C VAL A 68 -5.80 0.99 -3.65
N LEU A 69 -5.27 -0.12 -3.15
CA LEU A 69 -5.41 -0.51 -1.75
C LEU A 69 -4.71 0.47 -0.80
N GLY A 70 -3.57 1.04 -1.21
CA GLY A 70 -2.86 2.09 -0.47
C GLY A 70 -3.68 3.36 -0.31
N ASP A 71 -4.37 3.81 -1.38
CA ASP A 71 -5.24 4.99 -1.32
C ASP A 71 -6.43 4.76 -0.37
N ILE A 72 -7.07 3.58 -0.43
CA ILE A 72 -8.17 3.21 0.47
C ILE A 72 -7.67 3.15 1.92
N TRP A 73 -6.51 2.54 2.15
CA TRP A 73 -5.90 2.44 3.47
C TRP A 73 -5.54 3.82 4.05
N ALA A 74 -5.01 4.72 3.23
CA ALA A 74 -4.67 6.07 3.63
C ALA A 74 -5.89 6.84 4.13
N VAL A 75 -7.04 6.70 3.45
CA VAL A 75 -8.32 7.29 3.89
C VAL A 75 -8.77 6.70 5.22
N GLN A 76 -8.82 5.37 5.35
CA GLN A 76 -9.29 4.72 6.59
C GLN A 76 -8.43 5.02 7.82
N ARG A 77 -7.16 5.37 7.62
CA ARG A 77 -6.20 5.58 8.72
C ARG A 77 -5.95 7.03 9.06
N ASN A 78 -6.43 7.96 8.25
CA ASN A 78 -6.23 9.38 8.45
C ASN A 78 -7.58 10.08 8.67
N PRO A 79 -7.97 10.32 9.94
CA PRO A 79 -9.22 11.02 10.26
C PRO A 79 -9.35 12.36 9.55
N TYR A 80 -8.25 13.10 9.35
CA TYR A 80 -8.28 14.38 8.65
C TYR A 80 -8.58 14.23 7.15
N LEU A 81 -8.15 13.13 6.53
CA LEU A 81 -8.47 12.85 5.13
C LEU A 81 -9.92 12.41 5.01
N GLU A 82 -10.41 11.59 5.94
CA GLU A 82 -11.82 11.21 6.00
C GLU A 82 -12.71 12.44 6.21
N ASP A 83 -12.40 13.30 7.18
CA ASP A 83 -13.11 14.56 7.44
C ASP A 83 -13.11 15.48 6.20
N ASP A 84 -11.97 15.66 5.53
CA ASP A 84 -11.90 16.46 4.29
C ASP A 84 -12.78 15.90 3.16
N LEU A 85 -12.87 14.57 3.04
CA LEU A 85 -13.72 13.89 2.04
C LEU A 85 -15.20 13.96 2.41
N LEU A 86 -15.53 14.01 3.70
CA LEU A 86 -16.90 14.24 4.19
C LEU A 86 -17.35 15.68 3.94
N ASP A 87 -16.47 16.65 4.22
CA ASP A 87 -16.74 18.08 4.06
C ASP A 87 -16.75 18.53 2.59
N ASN A 88 -16.01 17.82 1.72
CA ASN A 88 -15.89 18.17 0.30
C ASN A 88 -16.34 17.02 -0.62
N PRO A 89 -17.65 16.94 -0.95
CA PRO A 89 -18.19 15.90 -1.83
C PRO A 89 -17.53 15.84 -3.22
N ARG A 90 -17.02 16.98 -3.71
CA ARG A 90 -16.30 17.04 -4.99
C ARG A 90 -14.95 16.33 -4.90
N ARG A 91 -14.19 16.53 -3.83
CA ARG A 91 -12.92 15.80 -3.59
C ARG A 91 -13.17 14.31 -3.44
N ARG A 92 -14.20 13.93 -2.69
CA ARG A 92 -14.63 12.53 -2.58
C ARG A 92 -14.94 11.92 -3.94
N ARG A 93 -15.67 12.64 -4.80
CA ARG A 93 -15.97 12.17 -6.16
C ARG A 93 -14.71 11.99 -7.00
N LEU A 94 -13.79 12.95 -6.96
CA LEU A 94 -12.51 12.86 -7.67
C LEU A 94 -11.67 11.65 -7.22
N LEU A 95 -11.63 11.36 -5.92
CA LEU A 95 -10.95 10.18 -5.41
C LEU A 95 -11.59 8.90 -5.96
N ILE A 96 -12.92 8.77 -5.86
CA ILE A 96 -13.65 7.61 -6.37
C ILE A 96 -13.40 7.43 -7.87
N ASP A 97 -13.57 8.49 -8.67
CA ASP A 97 -13.34 8.45 -10.11
C ASP A 97 -11.89 8.02 -10.44
N ALA A 98 -10.90 8.47 -9.66
CA ALA A 98 -9.51 8.06 -9.84
C ALA A 98 -9.27 6.57 -9.51
N LEU A 99 -9.90 6.05 -8.45
CA LEU A 99 -9.83 4.64 -8.09
C LEU A 99 -10.51 3.75 -9.16
N GLU A 100 -11.70 4.13 -9.60
CA GLU A 100 -12.44 3.46 -10.69
C GLU A 100 -11.62 3.44 -11.98
N HIS A 101 -11.00 4.58 -12.34
CA HIS A 101 -10.13 4.65 -13.51
C HIS A 101 -8.92 3.70 -13.39
N ARG A 102 -8.27 3.65 -12.23
CA ARG A 102 -7.13 2.72 -12.01
C ARG A 102 -7.56 1.26 -12.13
N LEU A 103 -8.71 0.89 -11.59
CA LEU A 103 -9.28 -0.45 -11.73
C LEU A 103 -9.55 -0.78 -13.21
N SER A 104 -10.16 0.14 -13.96
CA SER A 104 -10.38 -0.06 -15.40
C SER A 104 -9.08 -0.27 -16.17
N GLU A 105 -8.02 0.47 -15.83
CA GLU A 105 -6.70 0.29 -16.46
C GLU A 105 -6.05 -1.06 -16.13
N ILE A 106 -6.33 -1.61 -14.93
CA ILE A 106 -5.92 -2.97 -14.57
C ILE A 106 -6.65 -3.99 -15.44
N ASP A 107 -7.97 -3.82 -15.63
CA ASP A 107 -8.80 -4.75 -16.42
C ASP A 107 -8.42 -4.76 -17.90
N LYS A 108 -8.24 -3.59 -18.53
CA LYS A 108 -7.76 -3.49 -19.92
C LYS A 108 -6.41 -4.19 -20.13
N ARG A 109 -5.55 -4.19 -19.11
CA ARG A 109 -4.24 -4.87 -19.15
C ARG A 109 -4.38 -6.38 -19.01
N ARG A 110 -5.39 -6.87 -18.28
CA ARG A 110 -5.71 -8.30 -18.23
C ARG A 110 -6.13 -8.80 -19.61
N GLU A 111 -6.98 -8.06 -20.32
CA GLU A 111 -7.46 -8.42 -21.66
C GLU A 111 -6.35 -8.37 -22.71
N SER A 112 -5.54 -7.31 -22.72
CA SER A 112 -4.44 -7.15 -23.68
C SER A 112 -3.27 -8.12 -23.43
N GLY A 113 -3.03 -8.54 -22.18
CA GLY A 113 -2.04 -9.56 -21.85
C GLY A 113 -2.49 -11.00 -22.14
N GLY A 114 -3.80 -11.23 -22.31
CA GLY A 114 -4.40 -12.53 -22.62
C GLY A 114 -4.56 -12.83 -24.12
N SER A 115 -4.33 -11.86 -25.00
CA SER A 115 -4.56 -11.98 -26.44
C SER A 115 -3.31 -12.44 -27.24
N SER A 116 -2.45 -13.26 -26.64
CA SER A 116 -1.34 -13.92 -27.35
C SER A 116 -1.32 -15.41 -27.03
N LEU A 117 -2.35 -16.12 -27.51
CA LEU A 117 -2.34 -17.54 -27.82
C LEU A 117 -3.14 -17.77 -29.10
#